data_AF-A0A6M0ACT2-F1
#
_entry.id   AF-A0A6M0ACT2-F1
#
_cell.length_a   1.000
_cell.length_b   1.000
_cell.length_c   1.000
_cell.angle_alpha   90.00
_cell.angle_beta   90.00
_cell.angle_gamma   90.00
#
_symmetry.space_group_name_H-M   'P 1'
#
loop_
_entity.id
_entity.type
_entity.pdbx_description
1 polymer ?
#
loop_
_entity_poly.entity_id
_entity_poly.type
_entity_poly.pdbx_seq_one_letter_code
_entity_poly.pdbx_strand_id
1 'polypeptide(L)' 'EDFTKPLSLSFRLFGNILADELVVAVLVLLVPLFIPLPIMALGLFTSAIQALVFATLAAAYIHEAIEVEGEEH' A
#
# COMPACT_ATOMS: atom_id res chain seq x y z
N GLU A 1 -14.96 -9.22 9.22
CA GLU A 1 -13.48 -9.12 9.30
C GLU A 1 -12.86 -8.71 7.95
N ASP A 2 -13.66 -8.60 6.89
CA ASP A 2 -13.20 -8.32 5.52
C ASP A 2 -12.99 -6.85 5.18
N PHE A 3 -13.57 -5.91 5.93
CA PHE A 3 -13.27 -4.46 5.79
C PHE A 3 -11.95 -4.05 6.44
N THR A 4 -11.49 -4.77 7.47
CA THR A 4 -10.24 -4.48 8.18
C THR A 4 -9.01 -4.83 7.35
N LYS A 5 -9.11 -5.83 6.45
CA LYS A 5 -8.03 -6.21 5.52
C LYS A 5 -7.68 -5.07 4.54
N PRO A 6 -8.65 -4.47 3.82
CA PRO A 6 -8.50 -3.23 3.03
C PRO A 6 -7.88 -2.06 3.78
N LEU A 7 -8.37 -1.83 5.00
CA LEU A 7 -7.98 -0.69 5.80
C LEU A 7 -6.54 -0.84 6.30
N SER A 8 -6.15 -2.04 6.74
CA SER A 8 -4.77 -2.37 7.10
C SER A 8 -3.78 -2.27 5.91
N LEU A 9 -4.26 -2.53 4.68
CA LEU A 9 -3.48 -2.39 3.45
C LEU A 9 -3.29 -0.92 3.06
N SER A 10 -4.36 -0.11 3.16
CA SER A 10 -4.32 1.33 2.90
C SER A 10 -3.39 2.07 3.88
N PHE A 11 -3.44 1.71 5.16
CA PHE A 11 -2.52 2.24 6.18
C PHE A 11 -1.05 1.87 5.92
N ARG A 12 -0.78 0.70 5.31
CA ARG A 12 0.58 0.29 4.91
C ARG A 12 1.12 1.08 3.73
N LEU A 13 0.28 1.35 2.73
CA LEU A 13 0.66 2.17 1.57
C LEU A 13 0.88 3.64 1.99
N PHE A 14 -0.02 4.17 2.83
CA PHE A 14 0.12 5.48 3.46
C PHE A 14 1.41 5.58 4.29
N GLY A 15 1.68 4.57 5.12
CA GLY A 15 2.90 4.48 5.91
C GLY A 15 4.16 4.41 5.06
N ASN A 16 4.10 3.83 3.86
CA ASN A 16 5.26 3.72 2.98
C ASN A 16 5.57 5.03 2.23
N ILE A 17 4.55 5.78 1.80
CA ILE A 17 4.72 7.13 1.26
C ILE A 17 5.21 8.09 2.35
N LEU A 18 4.63 8.03 3.55
CA LEU A 18 5.11 8.78 4.70
C LEU A 18 6.55 8.41 5.09
N ALA A 19 6.91 7.13 5.02
CA ALA A 19 8.26 6.67 5.33
C ALA A 19 9.29 7.23 4.34
N ASP A 20 9.00 7.25 3.04
CA ASP A 20 9.89 7.83 2.03
C ASP A 20 10.13 9.33 2.31
N GLU A 21 9.07 10.08 2.59
CA GLU A 21 9.15 11.51 2.88
C GLU A 21 9.86 11.81 4.22
N LEU A 22 9.59 11.00 5.25
CA LEU A 22 10.26 11.08 6.56
C LEU A 22 11.73 10.70 6.46
N VAL A 23 12.08 9.69 5.66
CA VAL A 23 13.47 9.29 5.47
C VAL A 23 14.22 10.36 4.70
N VAL A 24 13.67 10.94 3.63
CA VAL A 24 14.29 12.10 2.94
C VAL A 24 14.55 13.23 3.93
N ALA A 25 13.59 13.58 4.78
CA ALA A 25 13.75 14.62 5.80
C ALA A 25 14.83 14.29 6.84
N VAL A 26 14.89 13.04 7.33
CA VAL A 26 15.89 12.58 8.31
C VAL A 26 17.29 12.47 7.69
N LEU A 27 17.40 12.04 6.43
CA LEU A 27 18.67 11.91 5.73
C LEU A 27 19.31 13.24 5.38
N VAL A 28 18.50 14.26 5.09
CA VAL A 28 18.98 15.64 4.95
C VAL A 28 19.62 16.13 6.26
N LEU A 29 19.16 15.64 7.42
CA LEU A 29 19.59 16.12 8.74
C LEU A 29 20.76 15.33 9.35
N LEU A 30 20.92 14.03 9.07
CA LEU A 30 21.61 13.13 10.01
C LEU A 30 22.94 12.48 9.55
N VAL A 31 23.09 11.92 8.32
CA VAL A 31 24.25 11.05 7.97
C VAL A 31 24.26 10.67 6.46
N PRO A 32 25.37 10.16 5.88
CA PRO A 32 25.45 9.75 4.47
C PRO A 32 24.37 8.75 4.03
N LEU A 33 23.65 9.13 2.97
CA LEU A 33 22.48 8.47 2.36
C LEU A 33 22.62 6.99 1.96
N PHE A 34 23.82 6.41 1.94
CA PHE A 34 24.09 5.17 1.20
C PHE A 34 23.49 3.89 1.81
N ILE A 35 23.37 3.79 3.14
CA ILE A 35 22.84 2.59 3.83
C ILE A 35 21.30 2.51 3.83
N PRO A 36 20.55 3.60 4.06
CA PRO A 36 19.09 3.54 4.08
C PRO A 36 18.44 3.44 2.69
N LEU A 37 19.12 3.89 1.63
CA LEU A 37 18.61 3.85 0.25
C LEU A 37 18.18 2.45 -0.23
N PRO A 38 19.01 1.38 -0.10
CA PRO A 38 18.60 0.03 -0.50
C PRO A 38 17.43 -0.52 0.31
N ILE A 39 17.37 -0.22 1.61
CA ILE A 39 16.30 -0.72 2.49
C ILE A 39 14.96 -0.06 2.14
N MET A 40 14.97 1.24 1.83
CA MET A 40 13.78 1.93 1.34
C MET A 40 13.30 1.38 0.00
N ALA A 41 14.21 1.08 -0.93
CA ALA A 41 13.83 0.51 -2.23
C ALA A 41 13.12 -0.85 -2.08
N LEU A 42 13.59 -1.71 -1.15
CA LEU A 42 12.93 -2.97 -0.83
C LEU A 42 11.57 -2.76 -0.15
N GLY A 43 11.46 -1.77 0.75
CA GLY A 43 10.19 -1.35 1.36
C GLY A 43 9.18 -0.83 0.32
N LEU A 44 9.63 0.00 -0.61
CA LEU A 44 8.82 0.50 -1.73
C LEU A 44 8.32 -0.64 -2.62
N PHE A 45 9.20 -1.56 -3.01
CA PHE A 45 8.85 -2.71 -3.83
C PHE A 45 7.77 -3.59 -3.18
N THR A 46 7.94 -3.91 -1.89
CA THR A 46 6.95 -4.70 -1.15
C THR A 46 5.63 -3.94 -0.97
N SER A 47 5.65 -2.63 -0.75
CA SER A 47 4.45 -1.79 -0.67
C SER A 47 3.67 -1.72 -1.99
N ALA A 48 4.37 -1.70 -3.14
CA ALA A 48 3.76 -1.67 -4.45
C ALA A 48 3.03 -2.98 -4.77
N ILE A 49 3.62 -4.13 -4.42
CA ILE A 49 2.95 -5.43 -4.51
C ILE A 49 1.70 -5.43 -3.63
N GLN A 50 1.80 -4.87 -2.43
CA GLN A 50 0.70 -4.83 -1.48
C GLN A 50 -0.47 -3.96 -1.99
N ALA A 51 -0.16 -2.83 -2.65
CA ALA A 51 -1.13 -1.97 -3.33
C ALA A 51 -1.84 -2.68 -4.48
N LEU A 52 -1.08 -3.39 -5.32
CA LEU A 52 -1.60 -4.15 -6.46
C LEU A 52 -2.59 -5.23 -6.00
N VAL A 53 -2.19 -6.03 -5.00
CA VAL A 53 -3.05 -7.08 -4.43
C VAL A 53 -4.34 -6.48 -3.87
N PHE A 54 -4.25 -5.33 -3.20
CA PHE A 54 -5.42 -4.65 -2.67
C PHE A 54 -6.37 -4.16 -3.78
N ALA A 55 -5.84 -3.53 -4.82
CA ALA A 55 -6.63 -3.07 -5.96
C ALA A 55 -7.33 -4.23 -6.68
N THR A 56 -6.64 -5.36 -6.84
CA THR A 56 -7.22 -6.58 -7.42
C THR A 56 -8.34 -7.15 -6.57
N LEU A 57 -8.15 -7.23 -5.24
CA LEU A 57 -9.19 -7.70 -4.33
C LEU A 57 -10.40 -6.75 -4.29
N ALA A 58 -10.16 -5.44 -4.31
CA ALA A 58 -11.23 -4.44 -4.37
C ALA A 58 -12.01 -4.52 -5.69
N ALA A 59 -11.32 -4.69 -6.82
CA ALA A 59 -11.96 -4.87 -8.12
C ALA A 59 -12.79 -6.15 -8.18
N ALA A 60 -12.27 -7.26 -7.63
CA ALA A 60 -13.02 -8.52 -7.53
C ALA A 60 -14.27 -8.37 -6.64
N TYR A 61 -14.15 -7.68 -5.50
CA TYR A 61 -15.28 -7.45 -4.60
C TYR A 61 -16.34 -6.54 -5.23
N ILE A 62 -15.93 -5.52 -5.98
CA ILE A 62 -16.87 -4.66 -6.74
C ILE A 62 -17.54 -5.47 -7.85
N HIS A 63 -16.80 -6.33 -8.56
CA HIS A 63 -17.36 -7.18 -9.61
C HIS A 63 -18.42 -8.14 -9.05
N GLU A 64 -18.13 -8.80 -7.93
CA GLU A 64 -19.07 -9.70 -7.29
C GLU A 64 -20.26 -8.95 -6.67
N ALA A 65 -20.06 -7.76 -6.11
CA ALA A 65 -21.15 -6.92 -5.64
C ALA A 65 -22.09 -6.48 -6.80
N ILE A 66 -21.53 -6.21 -7.99
CA ILE A 66 -22.32 -5.87 -9.19
C ILE A 66 -23.06 -7.08 -9.75
N GLU A 67 -22.46 -8.28 -9.75
CA GLU A 67 -23.14 -9.52 -10.16
C GLU A 67 -24.31 -9.86 -9.23
N VAL A 68 -24.14 -9.67 -7.92
CA VAL A 68 -25.21 -9.89 -6.93
C VAL A 68 -26.38 -8.92 -7.15
N GLU A 69 -26.13 -7.68 -7.59
CA GLU A 69 -27.17 -6.69 -7.88
C GLU A 69 -27.89 -6.95 -9.22
N GLY A 70 -27.27 -7.71 -10.14
CA GLY A 70 -27.84 -8.08 -11.44
C GLY A 70 -28.82 -9.26 -11.42
N GLU A 71 -28.78 -10.11 -10.38
CA GLU A 71 -29.65 -11.29 -10.24
C GLU A 71 -30.98 -10.99 -9.51
N GLU A 72 -31.19 -9.77 -8.98
CA GLU A 72 -32.47 -9.39 -8.33
C GLU A 72 -33.51 -8.77 -9.29
N HIS A 73 -33.32 -8.88 -10.61
CA HIS A 73 -34.28 -8.42 -11.64
C HIS A 73 -34.86 -9.56 -12.50
#